data_AF-A0A964LJH0-F1
#
_entry.id   AF-A0A964LJH0-F1
#
_cell.length_a   1.000
_cell.length_b   1.000
_cell.length_c   1.000
_cell.angle_alpha   90.00
_cell.angle_beta   90.00
_cell.angle_gamma   90.00
#
_symmetry.space_group_name_H-M   'P 1'
#
loop_
_entity.id
_entity.type
_entity.pdbx_description
1 polymer ?
#
loop_
_entity_poly.entity_id
_entity_poly.type
_entity_poly.pdbx_seq_one_letter_code
_entity_poly.pdbx_strand_id
1 'polypeptide(L)'
;MKAMVRLLLTGVPLLALAACGGGTTAPNPPPPPPPPPAVASVAVTPSSATLIAGATTQLTATPRDAQGNPLTGRTVTWTSSLESVATVSTAGLVSALTPGSAQIRATSDGITGEATVTATPGPVAVVSVTPPTLAMLVGATAPLSATARDARGNLVTGRPITWTSSALAVASVSAGGVVSALAVGTTTMTATVDGIAGTSSVVVTAPPANLEIHQINVGWGGSILVRGPDGTTVLLEAGNTGDGTASVVPYLKSVGVQPGQGLDYTIAGHQHCDHVGGLDEVVRAGYDVHRKNYFNGSSNTTSCTDQWKAVTPTTSAGRHVVPVLGSTIPLGNGATLTFLASNGSLIGGGHVTVSDENDRSIAVLIKYGGFDFLWASDLGGGSADNACTGRSTSQTDVETALITAISPGGSTPLISTGGIDVLVANHHGSESSTNSTYMNRTRPTVALIGVGAGQSSNFALPRRSVVESVLLAQAPCVTVPPAVVLQTEEGSPTGPQASFAGFSVGDIRITTDGRSGFTVAASGRVSQGPFEGALAGLPRTFLLDDAMQPSGVARALMVASNGGHW
;
A
#
# COMPACT_ATOMS: atom_id res chain seq x y z
N MET A 1 9.89 54.92 55.60
CA MET A 1 10.58 56.18 55.97
C MET A 1 9.85 57.30 55.23
N LYS A 2 9.21 58.33 55.79
CA LYS A 2 9.13 59.02 57.11
C LYS A 2 7.74 59.74 57.11
N ALA A 3 6.95 59.73 58.20
CA ALA A 3 6.70 60.86 59.15
C ALA A 3 6.23 62.19 58.47
N MET A 4 5.33 63.06 58.95
CA MET A 4 4.64 63.33 60.23
C MET A 4 3.71 64.58 60.02
N VAL A 5 2.53 64.64 60.66
CA VAL A 5 2.00 65.73 61.56
C VAL A 5 1.17 66.93 61.03
N ARG A 6 -0.03 67.06 61.67
CA ARG A 6 -0.90 68.19 62.18
C ARG A 6 -0.71 69.64 61.63
N LEU A 7 -1.71 70.54 61.56
CA LEU A 7 -2.59 71.06 62.66
C LEU A 7 -3.56 72.18 62.15
N LEU A 8 -4.60 72.48 62.96
CA LEU A 8 -5.29 73.78 63.26
C LEU A 8 -6.69 74.13 62.70
N LEU A 9 -7.64 74.28 63.65
CA LEU A 9 -8.84 75.15 63.68
C LEU A 9 -8.41 76.64 63.88
N THR A 10 -9.18 77.72 63.63
CA THR A 10 -10.42 78.20 64.30
C THR A 10 -10.95 79.50 63.61
N GLY A 11 -12.20 79.92 63.87
CA GLY A 11 -12.60 81.34 63.77
C GLY A 11 -14.09 81.64 63.50
N VAL A 12 -14.79 82.18 64.51
CA VAL A 12 -16.22 82.61 64.60
C VAL A 12 -16.44 84.03 64.01
N PRO A 13 -17.67 84.58 63.87
CA PRO A 13 -18.19 85.43 64.96
C PRO A 13 -19.73 85.42 65.19
N LEU A 14 -20.10 86.08 66.28
CA LEU A 14 -21.38 86.17 66.99
C LEU A 14 -22.07 87.52 66.73
N LEU A 15 -23.41 87.60 66.69
CA LEU A 15 -24.18 88.81 67.06
C LEU A 15 -25.64 88.44 67.42
N ALA A 16 -26.17 89.04 68.48
CA ALA A 16 -27.49 88.78 69.07
C ALA A 16 -28.40 90.02 69.01
N LEU A 17 -29.73 89.84 69.01
CA LEU A 17 -30.71 90.77 69.60
C LEU A 17 -32.07 90.09 69.88
N ALA A 18 -32.74 90.52 70.94
CA ALA A 18 -33.98 90.01 71.58
C ALA A 18 -35.27 90.56 70.90
N ALA A 19 -36.55 90.28 71.25
CA ALA A 19 -37.24 89.58 72.35
C ALA A 19 -38.78 89.43 72.04
N CYS A 20 -39.46 88.66 72.91
CA CYS A 20 -40.90 88.65 73.30
C CYS A 20 -41.96 87.78 72.55
N GLY A 21 -42.43 86.73 73.25
CA GLY A 21 -43.84 86.63 73.68
C GLY A 21 -44.78 85.62 72.99
N GLY A 22 -45.26 84.62 73.74
CA GLY A 22 -46.56 83.95 73.51
C GLY A 22 -46.51 82.43 73.29
N GLY A 23 -46.98 81.66 74.27
CA GLY A 23 -46.97 80.19 74.24
C GLY A 23 -48.13 79.55 73.47
N THR A 24 -47.85 78.38 72.90
CA THR A 24 -48.77 77.22 72.75
C THR A 24 -47.90 75.97 72.66
N THR A 25 -48.19 74.94 73.46
CA THR A 25 -47.50 73.64 73.38
C THR A 25 -48.05 72.85 72.19
N ALA A 26 -47.24 72.72 71.13
CA ALA A 26 -47.52 71.76 70.05
C ALA A 26 -47.31 70.32 70.56
N PRO A 27 -48.16 69.35 70.21
CA PRO A 27 -47.93 67.94 70.54
C PRO A 27 -46.69 67.44 69.79
N ASN A 28 -45.87 66.62 70.47
CA ASN A 28 -44.71 65.97 69.84
C ASN A 28 -45.13 65.25 68.55
N PRO A 29 -44.34 65.33 67.47
CA PRO A 29 -44.62 64.55 66.26
C PRO A 29 -44.66 63.06 66.63
N PRO A 30 -45.57 62.27 66.04
CA PRO A 30 -45.60 60.83 66.27
C PRO A 30 -44.22 60.24 65.95
N PRO A 31 -43.73 59.27 66.73
CA PRO A 31 -42.45 58.64 66.46
C PRO A 31 -42.44 58.13 65.02
N PRO A 32 -41.32 58.27 64.29
CA PRO A 32 -41.22 57.78 62.93
C PRO A 32 -41.63 56.30 62.90
N PRO A 33 -42.39 55.87 61.88
CA PRO A 33 -42.78 54.47 61.78
C PRO A 33 -41.53 53.58 61.86
N PRO A 34 -41.61 52.44 62.56
CA PRO A 34 -40.46 51.55 62.70
C PRO A 34 -39.92 51.19 61.31
N PRO A 35 -38.59 51.15 61.14
CA PRO A 35 -37.99 50.83 59.86
C PRO A 35 -38.52 49.48 59.37
N PRO A 36 -38.80 49.33 58.06
CA PRO A 36 -39.29 48.07 57.52
C PRO A 36 -38.31 46.94 57.87
N PRO A 37 -38.79 45.72 58.18
CA PRO A 37 -37.92 44.62 58.63
C PRO A 37 -36.78 44.38 57.64
N ALA A 38 -35.54 44.26 58.10
CA ALA A 38 -34.42 43.99 57.21
C ALA A 38 -34.52 42.57 56.60
N VAL A 39 -34.09 42.42 55.35
CA VAL A 39 -33.91 41.08 54.76
C VAL A 39 -32.73 40.41 55.47
N ALA A 40 -32.97 39.25 56.06
CA ALA A 40 -31.94 38.43 56.73
C ALA A 40 -31.55 37.21 55.90
N SER A 41 -32.44 36.69 55.05
CA SER A 41 -32.16 35.59 54.13
C SER A 41 -33.02 35.67 52.87
N VAL A 42 -32.57 35.04 51.78
CA VAL A 42 -33.35 34.86 50.55
C VAL A 42 -33.39 33.38 50.23
N ALA A 43 -34.59 32.78 50.26
CA ALA A 43 -34.78 31.39 49.86
C ALA A 43 -35.13 31.32 48.36
N VAL A 44 -34.39 30.52 47.58
CA VAL A 44 -34.71 30.25 46.17
C VAL A 44 -35.33 28.87 46.04
N THR A 45 -36.51 28.78 45.42
CA THR A 45 -37.24 27.53 45.23
C THR A 45 -37.57 27.31 43.74
N PRO A 46 -37.27 26.13 43.18
CA PRO A 46 -36.45 25.06 43.77
C PRO A 46 -34.99 25.50 43.97
N SER A 47 -34.28 24.92 44.94
CA SER A 47 -32.85 25.17 45.18
C SER A 47 -31.93 24.48 44.17
N SER A 48 -32.47 23.56 43.37
CA SER A 48 -31.79 23.02 42.21
C SER A 48 -32.78 22.59 41.13
N ALA A 49 -32.35 22.59 39.87
CA ALA A 49 -33.13 22.08 38.75
C ALA A 49 -32.21 21.43 37.71
N THR A 50 -32.65 20.29 37.17
CA THR A 50 -32.00 19.66 36.01
C THR A 50 -32.89 19.82 34.79
N LEU A 51 -32.36 20.43 33.74
CA LEU A 51 -33.11 20.76 32.53
C LEU A 51 -32.44 20.19 31.29
N ILE A 52 -33.21 19.78 30.30
CA ILE A 52 -32.68 19.54 28.96
C ILE A 52 -32.39 20.91 28.33
N ALA A 53 -31.29 21.02 27.58
CA ALA A 53 -30.95 22.21 26.81
C ALA A 53 -32.16 22.70 25.99
N GLY A 54 -32.61 23.92 26.28
CA GLY A 54 -33.81 24.52 25.71
C GLY A 54 -35.07 24.52 26.54
N ALA A 55 -35.10 23.74 27.61
CA ALA A 55 -36.18 23.79 28.58
C ALA A 55 -36.00 25.00 29.50
N THR A 56 -37.10 25.41 30.11
CA THR A 56 -37.14 26.51 31.08
C THR A 56 -37.67 26.01 32.42
N THR A 57 -37.29 26.70 33.50
CA THR A 57 -37.90 26.51 34.81
C THR A 57 -38.11 27.86 35.48
N GLN A 58 -39.19 28.00 36.22
CA GLN A 58 -39.42 29.18 37.04
C GLN A 58 -38.72 28.99 38.40
N LEU A 59 -37.89 29.95 38.78
CA LEU A 59 -37.39 30.06 40.16
C LEU A 59 -38.16 31.14 40.89
N THR A 60 -38.45 30.90 42.17
CA THR A 60 -39.09 31.87 43.06
C THR A 60 -38.12 32.24 44.17
N ALA A 61 -37.91 33.54 44.39
CA ALA A 61 -37.13 34.05 45.52
C ALA A 61 -38.08 34.56 46.62
N THR A 62 -37.86 34.12 47.86
CA THR A 62 -38.62 34.55 49.04
C THR A 62 -37.66 35.18 50.06
N PRO A 63 -37.53 36.52 50.07
CA PRO A 63 -36.82 37.24 51.13
C PRO A 63 -37.52 37.05 52.47
N ARG A 64 -36.76 36.87 53.56
CA ARG A 64 -37.28 36.67 54.92
C ARG A 64 -36.58 37.59 55.92
N ASP A 65 -37.29 38.01 56.95
CA ASP A 65 -36.71 38.72 58.09
C ASP A 65 -35.89 37.78 59.01
N ALA A 66 -35.31 38.33 60.08
CA ALA A 66 -34.51 37.58 61.05
C ALA A 66 -35.33 36.54 61.85
N GLN A 67 -36.66 36.67 61.85
CA GLN A 67 -37.60 35.75 62.49
C GLN A 67 -38.13 34.69 61.52
N GLY A 68 -37.71 34.72 60.24
CA GLY A 68 -38.09 33.78 59.20
C GLY A 68 -39.39 34.11 58.48
N ASN A 69 -40.03 35.25 58.76
CA ASN A 69 -41.27 35.65 58.09
C ASN A 69 -40.99 36.14 56.67
N PRO A 70 -41.83 35.77 55.67
CA PRO A 70 -41.66 36.25 54.30
C PRO A 70 -41.91 37.76 54.19
N LEU A 71 -41.06 38.45 53.43
CA LEU A 71 -41.16 39.87 53.15
C LEU A 71 -41.73 40.10 51.74
N THR A 72 -42.82 40.85 51.63
CA THR A 72 -43.46 41.21 50.36
C THR A 72 -43.00 42.58 49.86
N GLY A 73 -43.09 42.82 48.54
CA GLY A 73 -42.76 44.13 47.94
C GLY A 73 -41.27 44.44 47.84
N ARG A 74 -40.40 43.44 48.06
CA ARG A 74 -38.94 43.58 47.92
C ARG A 74 -38.51 43.35 46.48
N THR A 75 -37.60 44.19 46.00
CA THR A 75 -36.98 44.02 44.68
C THR A 75 -36.00 42.86 44.73
N VAL A 76 -36.14 41.93 43.78
CA VAL A 76 -35.20 40.82 43.59
C VAL A 76 -34.49 41.00 42.26
N THR A 77 -33.15 40.99 42.30
CA THR A 77 -32.31 40.97 41.10
C THR A 77 -31.75 39.57 40.90
N TRP A 78 -31.86 39.06 39.67
CA TRP A 78 -31.38 37.74 39.30
C TRP A 78 -30.09 37.83 38.48
N THR A 79 -29.15 36.92 38.73
CA THR A 79 -27.95 36.75 37.89
C THR A 79 -27.64 35.27 37.69
N SER A 80 -26.96 34.94 36.59
CA SER A 80 -26.40 33.62 36.34
C SER A 80 -24.89 33.66 36.40
N SER A 81 -24.26 32.63 36.98
CA SER A 81 -22.81 32.51 36.99
C SER A 81 -22.22 32.15 35.62
N LEU A 82 -23.03 31.53 34.74
CA LEU A 82 -22.62 31.07 33.40
C LEU A 82 -23.79 31.18 32.44
N GLU A 83 -23.95 32.34 31.81
CA GLU A 83 -25.05 32.60 30.86
C GLU A 83 -24.99 31.73 29.60
N SER A 84 -23.82 31.20 29.23
CA SER A 84 -23.69 30.22 28.15
C SER A 84 -24.35 28.87 28.46
N VAL A 85 -24.52 28.53 29.74
CA VAL A 85 -25.18 27.30 30.21
C VAL A 85 -26.64 27.56 30.54
N ALA A 86 -26.94 28.63 31.30
CA ALA A 86 -28.30 29.01 31.63
C ALA A 86 -28.44 30.52 31.84
N THR A 87 -29.49 31.12 31.28
CA THR A 87 -29.87 32.53 31.51
C THR A 87 -31.05 32.62 32.46
N VAL A 88 -31.25 33.76 33.12
CA VAL A 88 -32.39 34.01 34.00
C VAL A 88 -33.01 35.37 33.69
N SER A 89 -34.34 35.43 33.56
CA SER A 89 -35.07 36.68 33.34
C SER A 89 -35.24 37.49 34.63
N THR A 90 -35.67 38.74 34.52
CA THR A 90 -36.01 39.58 35.68
C THR A 90 -37.16 39.01 36.53
N ALA A 91 -38.00 38.16 35.95
CA ALA A 91 -39.07 37.45 36.65
C ALA A 91 -38.61 36.11 37.28
N GLY A 92 -37.33 35.73 37.16
CA GLY A 92 -36.81 34.46 37.67
C GLY A 92 -37.03 33.26 36.74
N LEU A 93 -37.44 33.47 35.49
CA LEU A 93 -37.56 32.38 34.50
C LEU A 93 -36.17 32.03 33.97
N VAL A 94 -35.70 30.83 34.29
CA VAL A 94 -34.41 30.31 33.83
C VAL A 94 -34.57 29.57 32.51
N SER A 95 -33.67 29.80 31.55
CA SER A 95 -33.59 29.06 30.28
C SER A 95 -32.26 28.31 30.18
N ALA A 96 -32.29 26.98 30.05
CA ALA A 96 -31.09 26.17 29.81
C ALA A 96 -30.66 26.28 28.34
N LEU A 97 -29.37 26.49 28.07
CA LEU A 97 -28.84 26.71 26.72
C LEU A 97 -27.91 25.59 26.26
N THR A 98 -26.81 25.36 26.98
CA THR A 98 -25.82 24.32 26.66
C THR A 98 -25.59 23.41 27.87
N PRO A 99 -25.27 22.11 27.69
CA PRO A 99 -25.01 21.21 28.80
C PRO A 99 -23.90 21.72 29.74
N GLY A 100 -24.14 21.67 31.05
CA GLY A 100 -23.25 22.23 32.05
C GLY A 100 -23.99 22.55 33.35
N SER A 101 -23.32 23.25 34.26
CA SER A 101 -23.92 23.69 35.53
C SER A 101 -23.72 25.18 35.74
N ALA A 102 -24.78 25.90 36.10
CA ALA A 102 -24.75 27.33 36.43
C ALA A 102 -25.42 27.57 37.79
N GLN A 103 -24.89 28.53 38.54
CA GLN A 103 -25.50 29.03 39.78
C GLN A 103 -26.37 30.24 39.45
N ILE A 104 -27.64 30.17 39.79
CA ILE A 104 -28.59 31.27 39.64
C ILE A 104 -28.76 31.96 41.00
N ARG A 105 -28.40 33.24 41.07
CA ARG A 105 -28.40 34.02 42.32
C ARG A 105 -29.57 35.01 42.31
N ALA A 106 -30.39 34.96 43.34
CA ALA A 106 -31.38 35.98 43.67
C ALA A 106 -30.82 36.91 44.75
N THR A 107 -30.84 38.21 44.52
CA THR A 107 -30.34 39.21 45.48
C THR A 107 -31.44 40.19 45.87
N SER A 108 -31.68 40.37 47.17
CA SER A 108 -32.61 41.34 47.73
C SER A 108 -31.92 42.08 48.88
N ASP A 109 -31.88 43.41 48.84
CA ASP A 109 -31.22 44.26 49.85
C ASP A 109 -29.78 43.83 50.21
N GLY A 110 -29.02 43.38 49.21
CA GLY A 110 -27.64 42.90 49.38
C GLY A 110 -27.49 41.47 49.91
N ILE A 111 -28.59 40.82 50.30
CA ILE A 111 -28.60 39.42 50.75
C ILE A 111 -28.95 38.50 49.58
N THR A 112 -28.26 37.36 49.49
CA THR A 112 -28.35 36.47 48.33
C THR A 112 -28.87 35.09 48.70
N GLY A 113 -29.70 34.52 47.83
CA GLY A 113 -30.04 33.11 47.78
C GLY A 113 -29.61 32.52 46.45
N GLU A 114 -29.36 31.22 46.40
CA GLU A 114 -28.84 30.54 45.21
C GLU A 114 -29.67 29.31 44.86
N ALA A 115 -29.73 29.00 43.56
CA ALA A 115 -30.14 27.71 43.05
C ALA A 115 -29.15 27.20 42.01
N THR A 116 -28.84 25.90 42.05
CA THR A 116 -27.99 25.26 41.05
C THR A 116 -28.83 24.73 39.90
N VAL A 117 -28.54 25.18 38.68
CA VAL A 117 -29.19 24.69 37.46
C VAL A 117 -28.21 23.87 36.64
N THR A 118 -28.53 22.60 36.43
CA THR A 118 -27.76 21.68 35.59
C THR A 118 -28.48 21.47 34.27
N ALA A 119 -27.89 21.96 33.18
CA ALA A 119 -28.35 21.69 31.83
C ALA A 119 -27.76 20.36 31.32
N THR A 120 -28.59 19.54 30.70
CA THR A 120 -28.24 18.24 30.11
C THR A 120 -28.52 18.27 28.60
N PRO A 121 -27.81 17.50 27.77
CA PRO A 121 -28.08 17.46 26.35
C PRO A 121 -29.44 16.79 26.06
N GLY A 122 -30.04 17.12 24.92
CA GLY A 122 -31.26 16.47 24.45
C GLY A 122 -31.03 15.01 24.03
N PRO A 123 -32.09 14.32 23.58
CA PRO A 123 -31.96 13.01 22.94
C PRO A 123 -30.98 13.07 21.76
N VAL A 124 -30.26 11.96 21.53
CA VAL A 124 -29.39 11.84 20.36
C VAL A 124 -30.23 12.03 19.10
N ALA A 125 -29.77 12.92 18.22
CA ALA A 125 -30.39 13.17 16.92
C ALA A 125 -29.49 12.73 15.77
N VAL A 126 -28.17 12.77 15.95
CA VAL A 126 -27.20 12.34 14.94
C VAL A 126 -26.00 11.64 15.59
N VAL A 127 -25.51 10.60 14.93
CA VAL A 127 -24.23 9.96 15.22
C VAL A 127 -23.35 10.08 13.98
N SER A 128 -22.13 10.59 14.15
CA SER A 128 -21.14 10.70 13.08
C SER A 128 -19.94 9.80 13.37
N VAL A 129 -19.48 9.06 12.37
CA VAL A 129 -18.30 8.19 12.48
C VAL A 129 -17.14 8.79 11.68
N THR A 130 -15.95 8.86 12.29
CA THR A 130 -14.74 9.41 11.68
C THR A 130 -13.59 8.39 11.72
N PRO A 131 -12.87 8.20 10.59
CA PRO A 131 -13.17 8.75 9.26
C PRO A 131 -14.42 8.11 8.62
N PRO A 132 -15.09 8.80 7.66
CA PRO A 132 -16.25 8.26 6.94
C PRO A 132 -15.89 7.13 5.96
N THR A 133 -14.63 7.09 5.51
CA THR A 133 -14.05 6.00 4.74
C THR A 133 -12.68 5.65 5.31
N LEU A 134 -12.40 4.36 5.47
CA LEU A 134 -11.15 3.84 6.01
C LEU A 134 -10.58 2.76 5.08
N ALA A 135 -9.38 2.99 4.54
CA ALA A 135 -8.67 1.98 3.73
C ALA A 135 -7.65 1.25 4.61
N MET A 136 -7.62 -0.08 4.55
CA MET A 136 -6.76 -0.92 5.39
C MET A 136 -6.16 -2.07 4.59
N LEU A 137 -4.99 -2.56 5.02
CA LEU A 137 -4.45 -3.84 4.56
C LEU A 137 -4.94 -4.98 5.45
N VAL A 138 -5.09 -6.18 4.91
CA VAL A 138 -5.38 -7.39 5.70
C VAL A 138 -4.35 -7.52 6.84
N GLY A 139 -4.83 -7.82 8.05
CA GLY A 139 -4.03 -7.92 9.27
C GLY A 139 -3.81 -6.59 10.00
N ALA A 140 -4.10 -5.44 9.37
CA ALA A 140 -3.98 -4.14 10.02
C ALA A 140 -5.13 -3.86 11.01
N THR A 141 -4.88 -2.96 11.95
CA THR A 141 -5.89 -2.40 12.84
C THR A 141 -5.90 -0.89 12.80
N ALA A 142 -7.08 -0.27 12.88
CA ALA A 142 -7.22 1.19 12.91
C ALA A 142 -8.45 1.61 13.72
N PRO A 143 -8.40 2.75 14.43
CA PRO A 143 -9.54 3.23 15.21
C PRO A 143 -10.57 3.95 14.34
N LEU A 144 -11.84 3.76 14.68
CA LEU A 144 -12.95 4.64 14.34
C LEU A 144 -13.41 5.37 15.60
N SER A 145 -13.85 6.62 15.43
CA SER A 145 -14.47 7.39 16.50
C SER A 145 -15.92 7.69 16.15
N ALA A 146 -16.81 7.64 17.13
CA ALA A 146 -18.22 7.99 16.97
C ALA A 146 -18.57 9.16 17.89
N THR A 147 -19.24 10.19 17.35
CA THR A 147 -19.69 11.36 18.09
C THR A 147 -21.21 11.49 17.98
N ALA A 148 -21.91 11.53 19.12
CA ALA A 148 -23.35 11.74 19.19
C ALA A 148 -23.67 13.21 19.51
N ARG A 149 -24.65 13.79 18.80
CA ARG A 149 -25.16 15.13 19.06
C ARG A 149 -26.68 15.15 19.11
N ASP A 150 -27.23 16.06 19.93
CA ASP A 150 -28.67 16.32 19.96
C ASP A 150 -29.14 17.17 18.77
N ALA A 151 -30.44 17.42 18.66
CA ALA A 151 -31.03 18.20 17.56
C ALA A 151 -30.56 19.67 17.50
N ARG A 152 -29.89 20.15 18.56
CA ARG A 152 -29.33 21.50 18.67
C ARG A 152 -27.82 21.53 18.46
N GLY A 153 -27.21 20.37 18.16
CA GLY A 153 -25.78 20.22 17.94
C GLY A 153 -24.95 20.07 19.21
N ASN A 154 -25.55 19.98 20.40
CA ASN A 154 -24.79 19.76 21.64
C ASN A 154 -24.26 18.33 21.69
N LEU A 155 -23.06 18.15 22.26
CA LEU A 155 -22.49 16.82 22.46
C LEU A 155 -23.30 16.02 23.48
N VAL A 156 -23.61 14.77 23.11
CA VAL A 156 -24.19 13.78 24.02
C VAL A 156 -23.09 12.84 24.47
N THR A 157 -22.69 12.90 25.75
CA THR A 157 -21.60 12.09 26.31
C THR A 157 -22.12 11.07 27.32
N GLY A 158 -21.27 10.09 27.68
CA GLY A 158 -21.60 9.07 28.69
C GLY A 158 -22.63 8.02 28.24
N ARG A 159 -23.01 8.01 26.95
CA ARG A 159 -23.90 7.01 26.36
C ARG A 159 -23.09 5.83 25.82
N PRO A 160 -23.57 4.58 25.98
CA PRO A 160 -22.92 3.42 25.39
C PRO A 160 -23.00 3.48 23.86
N ILE A 161 -21.89 3.12 23.21
CA ILE A 161 -21.81 3.03 21.75
C ILE A 161 -21.77 1.55 21.38
N THR A 162 -22.70 1.12 20.54
CA THR A 162 -22.72 -0.26 20.01
C THR A 162 -22.16 -0.25 18.60
N TRP A 163 -21.11 -1.05 18.36
CA TRP A 163 -20.46 -1.18 17.07
C TRP A 163 -20.86 -2.48 16.37
N THR A 164 -21.12 -2.42 15.07
CA THR A 164 -21.37 -3.59 14.22
C THR A 164 -20.66 -3.47 12.87
N SER A 165 -20.39 -4.60 12.23
CA SER A 165 -19.86 -4.70 10.86
C SER A 165 -20.87 -5.45 9.98
N SER A 166 -21.11 -4.97 8.76
CA SER A 166 -22.00 -5.67 7.81
C SER A 166 -21.38 -6.94 7.23
N ALA A 167 -20.05 -7.08 7.26
CA ALA A 167 -19.33 -8.28 6.82
C ALA A 167 -18.15 -8.60 7.77
N LEU A 168 -18.44 -9.40 8.81
CA LEU A 168 -17.46 -9.80 9.83
C LEU A 168 -16.28 -10.61 9.27
N ALA A 169 -16.44 -11.27 8.12
CA ALA A 169 -15.33 -11.96 7.46
C ALA A 169 -14.33 -11.00 6.80
N VAL A 170 -14.76 -9.79 6.43
CA VAL A 170 -13.90 -8.76 5.81
C VAL A 170 -13.20 -7.94 6.88
N ALA A 171 -13.94 -7.41 7.86
CA ALA A 171 -13.37 -6.74 9.02
C ALA A 171 -14.32 -6.78 10.23
N SER A 172 -13.74 -6.88 11.42
CA SER A 172 -14.44 -6.79 12.71
C SER A 172 -14.17 -5.45 13.39
N VAL A 173 -15.00 -5.05 14.36
CA VAL A 173 -14.80 -3.84 15.16
C VAL A 173 -15.01 -4.17 16.63
N SER A 174 -14.11 -3.69 17.50
CA SER A 174 -14.20 -3.88 18.94
C SER A 174 -15.22 -2.93 19.58
N ALA A 175 -15.60 -3.19 20.84
CA ALA A 175 -16.46 -2.28 21.60
C ALA A 175 -15.85 -0.86 21.75
N GLY A 176 -14.52 -0.73 21.69
CA GLY A 176 -13.81 0.55 21.70
C GLY A 176 -13.70 1.24 20.34
N GLY A 177 -14.31 0.69 19.29
CA GLY A 177 -14.24 1.25 17.93
C GLY A 177 -12.95 0.92 17.17
N VAL A 178 -12.16 -0.06 17.61
CA VAL A 178 -10.95 -0.48 16.88
C VAL A 178 -11.35 -1.52 15.83
N VAL A 179 -11.11 -1.21 14.56
CA VAL A 179 -11.35 -2.10 13.42
C VAL A 179 -10.14 -3.02 13.23
N SER A 180 -10.40 -4.30 12.96
CA SER A 180 -9.40 -5.30 12.55
C SER A 180 -9.76 -5.81 11.15
N ALA A 181 -8.85 -5.64 10.19
CA ALA A 181 -9.02 -6.09 8.82
C ALA A 181 -8.64 -7.58 8.68
N LEU A 182 -9.56 -8.40 8.18
CA LEU A 182 -9.45 -9.86 8.19
C LEU A 182 -9.31 -10.47 6.79
N ALA A 183 -10.04 -9.95 5.80
CA ALA A 183 -9.97 -10.41 4.43
C ALA A 183 -10.23 -9.26 3.44
N VAL A 184 -9.78 -9.43 2.20
CA VAL A 184 -10.01 -8.46 1.12
C VAL A 184 -11.52 -8.29 0.89
N GLY A 185 -11.96 -7.03 0.76
CA GLY A 185 -13.35 -6.71 0.50
C GLY A 185 -13.73 -5.32 0.97
N THR A 186 -15.03 -5.05 1.03
CA THR A 186 -15.59 -3.81 1.59
C THR A 186 -16.66 -4.15 2.61
N THR A 187 -16.70 -3.44 3.72
CA THR A 187 -17.71 -3.58 4.78
C THR A 187 -18.11 -2.23 5.34
N THR A 188 -19.31 -2.14 5.91
CA THR A 188 -19.81 -0.93 6.58
C THR A 188 -19.75 -1.13 8.09
N MET A 189 -19.01 -0.25 8.76
CA MET A 189 -18.99 -0.17 10.21
C MET A 189 -20.09 0.78 10.67
N THR A 190 -20.90 0.34 11.64
CA THR A 190 -22.02 1.13 12.17
C THR A 190 -21.81 1.34 13.67
N ALA A 191 -21.84 2.61 14.11
CA ALA A 191 -21.92 2.98 15.51
C ALA A 191 -23.36 3.40 15.83
N THR A 192 -23.96 2.78 16.85
CA THR A 192 -25.32 3.09 17.31
C THR A 192 -25.29 3.64 18.72
N VAL A 193 -25.94 4.80 18.93
CA VAL A 193 -26.12 5.44 20.24
C VAL A 193 -27.59 5.78 20.41
N ASP A 194 -28.24 5.27 21.46
CA ASP A 194 -29.66 5.46 21.74
C ASP A 194 -30.58 5.16 20.52
N GLY A 195 -30.21 4.16 19.71
CA GLY A 195 -30.96 3.75 18.50
C GLY A 195 -30.65 4.56 17.23
N ILE A 196 -29.84 5.62 17.32
CA ILE A 196 -29.41 6.41 16.17
C ILE A 196 -28.06 5.88 15.65
N ALA A 197 -27.99 5.64 14.34
CA ALA A 197 -26.82 5.06 13.69
C ALA A 197 -25.99 6.11 12.92
N GLY A 198 -24.67 5.94 12.97
CA GLY A 198 -23.71 6.57 12.07
C GLY A 198 -22.81 5.50 11.45
N THR A 199 -22.33 5.72 10.22
CA THR A 199 -21.62 4.69 9.45
C THR A 199 -20.27 5.15 8.92
N SER A 200 -19.35 4.20 8.73
CA SER A 200 -18.09 4.37 7.99
C SER A 200 -17.90 3.20 7.01
N SER A 201 -17.42 3.49 5.80
CA SER A 201 -17.08 2.48 4.80
C SER A 201 -15.62 2.03 4.98
N VAL A 202 -15.40 0.74 5.19
CA VAL A 202 -14.06 0.15 5.33
C VAL A 202 -13.73 -0.66 4.09
N VAL A 203 -12.65 -0.31 3.41
CA VAL A 203 -12.11 -1.04 2.25
C VAL A 203 -10.83 -1.74 2.69
N VAL A 204 -10.83 -3.07 2.63
CA VAL A 204 -9.68 -3.90 2.95
C VAL A 204 -9.06 -4.43 1.67
N THR A 205 -7.78 -4.17 1.46
CA THR A 205 -6.98 -4.72 0.37
C THR A 205 -5.91 -5.67 0.91
N ALA A 206 -5.39 -6.56 0.08
CA ALA A 206 -4.24 -7.37 0.47
C ALA A 206 -3.00 -6.47 0.59
N PRO A 207 -2.05 -6.77 1.50
CA PRO A 207 -0.72 -6.21 1.41
C PRO A 207 -0.17 -6.42 -0.01
N PRO A 208 0.63 -5.49 -0.55
CA PRO A 208 1.40 -5.78 -1.74
C PRO A 208 2.30 -6.97 -1.42
N ALA A 209 1.95 -8.14 -1.93
CA ALA A 209 2.83 -9.29 -1.93
C ALA A 209 3.66 -9.22 -3.20
N ASN A 210 4.94 -9.52 -3.05
CA ASN A 210 5.88 -9.37 -4.15
C ASN A 210 5.71 -10.50 -5.16
N LEU A 211 5.82 -10.15 -6.43
CA LEU A 211 6.24 -11.10 -7.46
C LEU A 211 7.75 -11.27 -7.32
N GLU A 212 8.22 -12.52 -7.29
CA GLU A 212 9.65 -12.84 -7.29
C GLU A 212 10.01 -13.68 -8.50
N ILE A 213 11.10 -13.33 -9.18
CA ILE A 213 11.64 -14.07 -10.32
C ILE A 213 13.11 -14.33 -10.04
N HIS A 214 13.52 -15.59 -10.12
CA HIS A 214 14.85 -16.04 -9.74
C HIS A 214 15.52 -16.72 -10.92
N GLN A 215 16.49 -16.08 -11.56
CA GLN A 215 17.42 -16.77 -12.47
C GLN A 215 18.39 -17.57 -11.61
N ILE A 216 18.30 -18.89 -11.69
CA ILE A 216 19.13 -19.80 -10.91
C ILE A 216 20.43 -20.03 -11.69
N ASN A 217 21.56 -19.92 -11.00
CA ASN A 217 22.84 -20.24 -11.60
C ASN A 217 22.98 -21.77 -11.72
N VAL A 218 22.81 -22.28 -12.94
CA VAL A 218 22.99 -23.69 -13.31
C VAL A 218 24.21 -23.88 -14.22
N GLY A 219 25.11 -22.90 -14.29
CA GLY A 219 26.19 -22.89 -15.28
C GLY A 219 25.64 -22.68 -16.69
N TRP A 220 25.99 -23.56 -17.63
CA TRP A 220 25.40 -23.58 -18.96
C TRP A 220 23.97 -24.14 -18.94
N GLY A 221 23.00 -23.23 -19.08
CA GLY A 221 21.60 -23.60 -19.22
C GLY A 221 20.63 -22.56 -18.67
N GLY A 222 19.35 -22.87 -18.82
CA GLY A 222 18.24 -22.06 -18.33
C GLY A 222 17.59 -22.67 -17.09
N SER A 223 17.41 -21.87 -16.04
CA SER A 223 16.47 -22.20 -14.98
C SER A 223 15.95 -20.94 -14.28
N ILE A 224 14.63 -20.80 -14.21
CA ILE A 224 13.96 -19.67 -13.56
C ILE A 224 12.86 -20.15 -12.65
N LEU A 225 12.92 -19.77 -11.38
CA LEU A 225 11.79 -19.90 -10.46
C LEU A 225 10.99 -18.60 -10.44
N VAL A 226 9.70 -18.68 -10.72
CA VAL A 226 8.73 -17.61 -10.50
C VAL A 226 7.91 -17.93 -9.26
N ARG A 227 7.75 -16.95 -8.38
CA ARG A 227 6.83 -16.99 -7.25
C ARG A 227 5.87 -15.82 -7.33
N GLY A 228 4.61 -16.15 -7.54
CA GLY A 228 3.53 -15.19 -7.56
C GLY A 228 3.26 -14.57 -6.18
N PRO A 229 2.67 -13.36 -6.14
CA PRO A 229 2.18 -12.75 -4.91
C PRO A 229 1.29 -13.64 -4.02
N ASP A 230 0.58 -14.64 -4.56
CA ASP A 230 -0.22 -15.60 -3.79
C ASP A 230 0.54 -16.88 -3.38
N GLY A 231 1.84 -16.96 -3.69
CA GLY A 231 2.68 -18.13 -3.45
C GLY A 231 2.68 -19.15 -4.59
N THR A 232 1.93 -18.94 -5.69
CA THR A 232 1.97 -19.81 -6.86
C THR A 232 3.39 -19.92 -7.41
N THR A 233 3.85 -21.15 -7.65
CA THR A 233 5.23 -21.42 -8.10
C THR A 233 5.28 -21.96 -9.53
N VAL A 234 6.15 -21.38 -10.35
CA VAL A 234 6.43 -21.87 -11.71
C VAL A 234 7.93 -22.08 -11.86
N LEU A 235 8.36 -23.28 -12.26
CA LEU A 235 9.75 -23.53 -12.65
C LEU A 235 9.85 -23.56 -14.17
N LEU A 236 10.51 -22.56 -14.75
CA LEU A 236 10.86 -22.51 -16.16
C LEU A 236 12.24 -23.17 -16.29
N GLU A 237 12.27 -24.38 -16.83
CA GLU A 237 13.51 -25.14 -17.07
C GLU A 237 14.36 -25.40 -15.80
N ALA A 238 15.34 -26.30 -15.90
CA ALA A 238 16.15 -26.72 -14.76
C ALA A 238 17.60 -27.07 -15.12
N GLY A 239 18.15 -26.42 -16.15
CA GLY A 239 19.52 -26.68 -16.60
C GLY A 239 19.70 -28.07 -17.21
N ASN A 240 20.96 -28.48 -17.30
CA ASN A 240 21.40 -29.74 -17.86
C ASN A 240 21.07 -30.93 -16.94
N THR A 241 21.23 -32.15 -17.46
CA THR A 241 21.21 -33.35 -16.61
C THR A 241 22.31 -33.23 -15.55
N GLY A 242 21.93 -33.42 -14.29
CA GLY A 242 22.73 -33.19 -13.10
C GLY A 242 22.41 -31.87 -12.38
N ASP A 243 21.97 -30.83 -13.10
CA ASP A 243 21.77 -29.49 -12.51
C ASP A 243 20.52 -29.41 -11.63
N GLY A 244 19.51 -30.23 -11.94
CA GLY A 244 18.33 -30.36 -11.09
C GLY A 244 18.73 -30.75 -9.66
N THR A 245 19.60 -31.75 -9.53
CA THR A 245 20.11 -32.24 -8.25
C THR A 245 21.17 -31.31 -7.65
N ALA A 246 22.10 -30.82 -8.47
CA ALA A 246 23.28 -30.10 -8.01
C ALA A 246 23.01 -28.63 -7.67
N SER A 247 22.08 -27.99 -8.39
CA SER A 247 21.91 -26.53 -8.39
C SER A 247 20.47 -26.14 -8.05
N VAL A 248 19.48 -26.64 -8.80
CA VAL A 248 18.07 -26.21 -8.67
C VAL A 248 17.47 -26.64 -7.34
N VAL A 249 17.55 -27.92 -6.97
CA VAL A 249 17.00 -28.43 -5.71
C VAL A 249 17.61 -27.73 -4.47
N PRO A 250 18.94 -27.54 -4.36
CA PRO A 250 19.53 -26.74 -3.30
C PRO A 250 19.05 -25.29 -3.30
N TYR A 251 18.92 -24.66 -4.48
CA TYR A 251 18.42 -23.29 -4.58
C TYR A 251 16.97 -23.17 -4.08
N LEU A 252 16.07 -24.03 -4.58
CA LEU A 252 14.66 -24.08 -4.14
C LEU A 252 14.54 -24.15 -2.60
N LYS A 253 15.33 -25.04 -1.97
CA LYS A 253 15.38 -25.15 -0.50
C LYS A 253 15.86 -23.86 0.15
N SER A 254 16.89 -23.22 -0.40
CA SER A 254 17.49 -21.99 0.14
C SER A 254 16.53 -20.81 0.15
N VAL A 255 15.66 -20.73 -0.86
CA VAL A 255 14.60 -19.72 -0.93
C VAL A 255 13.29 -20.20 -0.28
N GLY A 256 13.29 -21.35 0.40
CA GLY A 256 12.17 -21.81 1.22
C GLY A 256 11.07 -22.58 0.49
N VAL A 257 11.27 -22.98 -0.78
CA VAL A 257 10.40 -23.95 -1.46
C VAL A 257 10.95 -25.34 -1.14
N GLN A 258 10.23 -26.05 -0.26
CA GLN A 258 10.64 -27.37 0.23
C GLN A 258 10.03 -28.48 -0.65
N PRO A 259 10.67 -29.67 -0.76
CA PRO A 259 10.14 -30.76 -1.58
C PRO A 259 8.66 -31.07 -1.31
N GLY A 260 8.25 -31.19 -0.04
CA GLY A 260 6.86 -31.47 0.34
C GLY A 260 5.84 -30.36 0.02
N GLN A 261 6.29 -29.15 -0.35
CA GLN A 261 5.43 -28.09 -0.87
C GLN A 261 5.23 -28.20 -2.37
N GLY A 262 6.10 -28.92 -3.10
CA GLY A 262 6.02 -29.06 -4.54
C GLY A 262 6.21 -27.76 -5.32
N LEU A 263 5.77 -27.81 -6.57
CA LEU A 263 5.65 -26.71 -7.52
C LEU A 263 4.22 -26.72 -8.07
N ASP A 264 3.65 -25.57 -8.45
CA ASP A 264 2.36 -25.57 -9.13
C ASP A 264 2.51 -25.96 -10.61
N TYR A 265 3.55 -25.43 -11.26
CA TYR A 265 3.78 -25.57 -12.68
C TYR A 265 5.25 -25.79 -13.02
N THR A 266 5.50 -26.55 -14.09
CA THR A 266 6.80 -26.53 -14.78
C THR A 266 6.59 -26.19 -16.25
N ILE A 267 7.56 -25.50 -16.84
CA ILE A 267 7.57 -25.17 -18.27
C ILE A 267 8.92 -25.59 -18.84
N ALA A 268 8.91 -26.55 -19.77
CA ALA A 268 10.06 -26.92 -20.57
C ALA A 268 9.98 -26.17 -21.90
N GLY A 269 10.88 -25.18 -22.11
CA GLY A 269 10.84 -24.28 -23.25
C GLY A 269 11.08 -25.00 -24.56
N HIS A 270 12.14 -25.81 -24.64
CA HIS A 270 12.42 -26.68 -25.77
C HIS A 270 13.21 -27.93 -25.34
N GLN A 271 13.73 -28.67 -26.32
CA GLN A 271 14.21 -30.05 -26.17
C GLN A 271 15.63 -30.20 -25.62
N HIS A 272 16.46 -29.15 -25.68
CA HIS A 272 17.86 -29.29 -25.33
C HIS A 272 18.07 -29.58 -23.84
N CYS A 273 19.12 -30.35 -23.57
CA CYS A 273 19.38 -30.86 -22.24
C CYS A 273 19.67 -29.74 -21.25
N ASP A 274 20.38 -28.68 -21.62
CA ASP A 274 20.66 -27.49 -20.80
C ASP A 274 19.41 -26.68 -20.41
N HIS A 275 18.22 -27.18 -20.75
CA HIS A 275 16.93 -26.61 -20.39
C HIS A 275 16.05 -27.63 -19.65
N VAL A 276 15.74 -28.76 -20.30
CA VAL A 276 14.81 -29.76 -19.76
C VAL A 276 15.51 -30.79 -18.86
N GLY A 277 16.82 -30.90 -18.94
CA GLY A 277 17.61 -32.03 -18.43
C GLY A 277 17.61 -32.20 -16.92
N GLY A 278 17.44 -31.12 -16.15
CA GLY A 278 17.32 -31.21 -14.69
C GLY A 278 15.88 -31.33 -14.17
N LEU A 279 14.85 -31.20 -15.02
CA LEU A 279 13.47 -31.11 -14.53
C LEU A 279 12.98 -32.44 -13.94
N ASP A 280 13.44 -33.56 -14.47
CA ASP A 280 13.10 -34.88 -13.97
C ASP A 280 13.73 -35.17 -12.61
N GLU A 281 14.95 -34.69 -12.41
CA GLU A 281 15.65 -34.74 -11.12
C GLU A 281 14.95 -33.92 -10.04
N VAL A 282 14.45 -32.73 -10.38
CA VAL A 282 13.64 -31.91 -9.45
C VAL A 282 12.40 -32.69 -8.99
N VAL A 283 11.67 -33.33 -9.92
CA VAL A 283 10.52 -34.18 -9.57
C VAL A 283 10.95 -35.36 -8.69
N ARG A 284 12.02 -36.07 -9.04
CA ARG A 284 12.51 -37.22 -8.24
C ARG A 284 13.05 -36.81 -6.87
N ALA A 285 13.48 -35.56 -6.70
CA ALA A 285 13.87 -35.00 -5.41
C ALA A 285 12.67 -34.72 -4.48
N GLY A 286 11.45 -35.00 -4.92
CA GLY A 286 10.22 -34.92 -4.14
C GLY A 286 9.40 -33.65 -4.37
N TYR A 287 9.77 -32.81 -5.35
CA TYR A 287 8.95 -31.66 -5.73
C TYR A 287 7.85 -32.11 -6.69
N ASP A 288 6.70 -32.51 -6.12
CA ASP A 288 5.51 -32.80 -6.91
C ASP A 288 5.07 -31.56 -7.70
N VAL A 289 4.61 -31.75 -8.94
CA VAL A 289 4.03 -30.68 -9.75
C VAL A 289 2.52 -30.79 -9.68
N HIS A 290 1.85 -29.79 -9.11
CA HIS A 290 0.46 -29.91 -8.71
C HIS A 290 -0.56 -29.68 -9.83
N ARG A 291 -0.28 -28.79 -10.79
CA ARG A 291 -1.30 -28.32 -11.75
C ARG A 291 -1.02 -28.70 -13.19
N LYS A 292 0.08 -28.25 -13.78
CA LYS A 292 0.42 -28.55 -15.18
C LYS A 292 1.94 -28.63 -15.41
N ASN A 293 2.33 -29.62 -16.19
CA ASN A 293 3.63 -29.67 -16.85
C ASN A 293 3.44 -29.16 -18.29
N TYR A 294 4.11 -28.08 -18.72
CA TYR A 294 4.00 -27.54 -20.07
C TYR A 294 5.22 -27.89 -20.93
N PHE A 295 4.97 -28.23 -22.19
CA PHE A 295 5.99 -28.52 -23.20
C PHE A 295 5.59 -27.90 -24.54
N ASN A 296 6.55 -27.56 -25.39
CA ASN A 296 6.30 -26.84 -26.64
C ASN A 296 5.45 -27.61 -27.66
N GLY A 297 5.23 -28.92 -27.47
CA GLY A 297 4.40 -29.75 -28.32
C GLY A 297 5.06 -30.24 -29.61
N SER A 298 6.36 -29.96 -29.78
CA SER A 298 7.13 -30.48 -30.90
C SER A 298 7.34 -32.00 -30.78
N SER A 299 7.45 -32.66 -31.94
CA SER A 299 7.79 -34.07 -32.05
C SER A 299 9.29 -34.35 -31.87
N ASN A 300 10.13 -33.31 -31.88
CA ASN A 300 11.56 -33.46 -31.58
C ASN A 300 11.71 -33.97 -30.15
N THR A 301 12.63 -34.92 -29.97
CA THR A 301 12.94 -35.48 -28.67
C THR A 301 14.44 -35.68 -28.51
N THR A 302 14.88 -35.58 -27.26
CA THR A 302 16.22 -35.84 -26.77
C THR A 302 16.11 -36.82 -25.61
N SER A 303 17.21 -37.45 -25.20
CA SER A 303 17.22 -38.30 -24.01
C SER A 303 16.72 -37.57 -22.77
N CYS A 304 17.05 -36.28 -22.63
CA CYS A 304 16.62 -35.42 -21.54
C CYS A 304 15.10 -35.14 -21.57
N THR A 305 14.57 -34.85 -22.76
CA THR A 305 13.12 -34.68 -22.94
C THR A 305 12.38 -35.99 -22.64
N ASP A 306 12.90 -37.15 -23.07
CA ASP A 306 12.29 -38.45 -22.80
C ASP A 306 12.29 -38.79 -21.29
N GLN A 307 13.40 -38.52 -20.60
CA GLN A 307 13.52 -38.72 -19.15
C GLN A 307 12.53 -37.87 -18.36
N TRP A 308 12.40 -36.59 -18.70
CA TRP A 308 11.40 -35.71 -18.10
C TRP A 308 9.97 -36.15 -18.41
N LYS A 309 9.65 -36.42 -19.67
CA LYS A 309 8.32 -36.91 -20.06
C LYS A 309 7.96 -38.21 -19.35
N ALA A 310 8.93 -39.07 -19.02
CA ALA A 310 8.71 -40.31 -18.27
C ALA A 310 8.30 -40.07 -16.80
N VAL A 311 8.72 -38.98 -16.16
CA VAL A 311 8.34 -38.66 -14.77
C VAL A 311 7.10 -37.77 -14.66
N THR A 312 6.75 -36.97 -15.69
CA THR A 312 5.53 -36.14 -15.62
C THR A 312 4.24 -36.89 -15.22
N PRO A 313 3.97 -38.15 -15.65
CA PRO A 313 2.76 -38.86 -15.24
C PRO A 313 2.73 -39.23 -13.74
N THR A 314 3.85 -39.14 -13.04
CA THR A 314 3.94 -39.44 -11.61
C THR A 314 3.64 -38.23 -10.73
N THR A 315 3.56 -37.02 -11.31
CA THR A 315 3.18 -35.81 -10.58
C THR A 315 1.66 -35.67 -10.52
N SER A 316 1.14 -34.90 -9.56
CA SER A 316 -0.30 -34.60 -9.45
C SER A 316 -0.87 -33.91 -10.70
N ALA A 317 -0.07 -33.12 -11.40
CA ALA A 317 -0.39 -32.48 -12.68
C ALA A 317 -0.57 -33.49 -13.84
N GLY A 318 0.02 -34.68 -13.73
CA GLY A 318 0.05 -35.69 -14.78
C GLY A 318 0.91 -35.30 -15.99
N ARG A 319 0.63 -35.97 -17.12
CA ARG A 319 1.39 -35.82 -18.38
C ARG A 319 1.50 -34.36 -18.83
N HIS A 320 2.63 -34.04 -19.43
CA HIS A 320 2.84 -32.75 -20.09
C HIS A 320 1.74 -32.41 -21.11
N VAL A 321 1.46 -31.12 -21.26
CA VAL A 321 0.51 -30.57 -22.22
C VAL A 321 1.13 -29.43 -23.03
N VAL A 322 0.56 -29.16 -24.20
CA VAL A 322 0.91 -27.99 -25.01
C VAL A 322 0.15 -26.77 -24.47
N PRO A 323 0.82 -25.62 -24.24
CA PRO A 323 0.12 -24.42 -23.80
C PRO A 323 -0.81 -23.89 -24.89
N VAL A 324 -1.96 -23.34 -24.48
CA VAL A 324 -2.81 -22.56 -25.37
C VAL A 324 -2.28 -21.13 -25.39
N LEU A 325 -1.90 -20.62 -26.56
CA LEU A 325 -1.35 -19.27 -26.68
C LEU A 325 -2.41 -18.22 -26.31
N GLY A 326 -2.00 -17.21 -25.53
CA GLY A 326 -2.87 -16.22 -24.91
C GLY A 326 -3.54 -16.67 -23.60
N SER A 327 -3.45 -17.95 -23.23
CA SER A 327 -3.87 -18.40 -21.89
C SER A 327 -2.87 -17.95 -20.83
N THR A 328 -3.35 -17.80 -19.59
CA THR A 328 -2.56 -17.31 -18.47
C THR A 328 -2.48 -18.31 -17.33
N ILE A 329 -1.34 -18.30 -16.64
CA ILE A 329 -1.20 -18.80 -15.27
C ILE A 329 -1.43 -17.59 -14.34
N PRO A 330 -2.47 -17.60 -13.49
CA PRO A 330 -2.62 -16.59 -12.45
C PRO A 330 -1.54 -16.77 -11.40
N LEU A 331 -0.86 -15.68 -11.04
CA LEU A 331 0.19 -15.64 -10.01
C LEU A 331 -0.27 -14.92 -8.73
N GLY A 332 -1.54 -14.51 -8.66
CA GLY A 332 -2.10 -13.80 -7.51
C GLY A 332 -1.97 -12.28 -7.59
N ASN A 333 -2.87 -11.56 -6.90
CA ASN A 333 -2.92 -10.10 -6.83
C ASN A 333 -2.92 -9.37 -8.21
N GLY A 334 -3.39 -10.03 -9.26
CA GLY A 334 -3.39 -9.48 -10.63
C GLY A 334 -2.09 -9.73 -11.40
N ALA A 335 -1.08 -10.37 -10.80
CA ALA A 335 0.08 -10.88 -11.52
C ALA A 335 -0.33 -12.07 -12.41
N THR A 336 0.23 -12.13 -13.61
CA THR A 336 -0.07 -13.18 -14.60
C THR A 336 1.19 -13.58 -15.37
N LEU A 337 1.25 -14.84 -15.79
CA LEU A 337 2.18 -15.33 -16.81
C LEU A 337 1.37 -15.75 -18.04
N THR A 338 1.66 -15.18 -19.21
CA THR A 338 0.92 -15.40 -20.46
C THR A 338 1.77 -16.15 -21.47
N PHE A 339 1.25 -17.21 -22.09
CA PHE A 339 1.93 -17.94 -23.16
C PHE A 339 1.84 -17.20 -24.49
N LEU A 340 2.98 -16.90 -25.11
CA LEU A 340 3.06 -16.06 -26.30
C LEU A 340 3.44 -16.83 -27.57
N ALA A 341 4.33 -17.81 -27.46
CA ALA A 341 4.78 -18.63 -28.57
C ALA A 341 4.97 -20.08 -28.13
N SER A 342 4.82 -21.01 -29.07
CA SER A 342 5.13 -22.43 -28.89
C SER A 342 5.25 -23.10 -30.25
N ASN A 343 6.38 -23.77 -30.53
CA ASN A 343 6.59 -24.58 -31.73
C ASN A 343 6.24 -23.82 -33.05
N GLY A 344 6.76 -22.59 -33.18
CA GLY A 344 6.54 -21.70 -34.31
C GLY A 344 5.17 -21.02 -34.36
N SER A 345 4.20 -21.43 -33.53
CA SER A 345 2.92 -20.73 -33.40
C SER A 345 3.07 -19.52 -32.47
N LEU A 346 2.38 -18.43 -32.79
CA LEU A 346 2.41 -17.17 -32.06
C LEU A 346 1.00 -16.78 -31.59
N ILE A 347 0.94 -16.02 -30.50
CA ILE A 347 -0.28 -15.39 -30.00
C ILE A 347 -0.94 -14.56 -31.10
N GLY A 348 -2.28 -14.51 -31.09
CA GLY A 348 -3.06 -13.86 -32.14
C GLY A 348 -3.15 -14.66 -33.45
N GLY A 349 -2.75 -15.94 -33.44
CA GLY A 349 -2.87 -16.84 -34.59
C GLY A 349 -1.74 -16.72 -35.61
N GLY A 350 -0.67 -16.01 -35.29
CA GLY A 350 0.52 -15.93 -36.14
C GLY A 350 1.27 -17.27 -36.19
N HIS A 351 2.05 -17.47 -37.25
CA HIS A 351 2.89 -18.66 -37.40
C HIS A 351 4.17 -18.33 -38.14
N VAL A 352 5.28 -18.89 -37.65
CA VAL A 352 6.59 -18.91 -38.31
C VAL A 352 6.94 -20.37 -38.56
N THR A 353 7.32 -20.69 -39.79
CA THR A 353 7.78 -22.03 -40.13
C THR A 353 9.16 -22.26 -39.54
N VAL A 354 9.27 -23.26 -38.66
CA VAL A 354 10.48 -23.55 -37.89
C VAL A 354 10.98 -24.96 -38.17
N SER A 355 12.30 -25.12 -38.20
CA SER A 355 12.96 -26.41 -38.45
C SER A 355 13.86 -26.81 -37.28
N ASP A 356 14.68 -25.87 -36.81
CA ASP A 356 15.53 -25.98 -35.62
C ASP A 356 14.69 -26.17 -34.34
N GLU A 357 15.26 -26.80 -33.32
CA GLU A 357 14.57 -27.03 -32.04
C GLU A 357 14.51 -25.78 -31.16
N ASN A 358 15.49 -24.89 -31.25
CA ASN A 358 15.51 -23.62 -30.53
C ASN A 358 14.38 -22.70 -30.99
N ASP A 359 14.15 -22.65 -32.31
CA ASP A 359 13.06 -21.89 -32.94
C ASP A 359 11.66 -22.36 -32.48
N ARG A 360 11.57 -23.55 -31.86
CA ARG A 360 10.32 -24.13 -31.34
C ARG A 360 10.03 -23.76 -29.89
N SER A 361 10.89 -22.94 -29.27
CA SER A 361 10.80 -22.54 -27.87
C SER A 361 9.43 -21.99 -27.47
N ILE A 362 9.04 -22.25 -26.22
CA ILE A 362 7.96 -21.51 -25.58
C ILE A 362 8.46 -20.11 -25.21
N ALA A 363 7.62 -19.11 -25.43
CA ALA A 363 7.81 -17.77 -24.88
C ALA A 363 6.68 -17.37 -23.94
N VAL A 364 7.00 -16.67 -22.85
CA VAL A 364 6.03 -16.18 -21.86
C VAL A 364 6.28 -14.73 -21.46
N LEU A 365 5.21 -13.97 -21.27
CA LEU A 365 5.23 -12.62 -20.68
C LEU A 365 4.66 -12.69 -19.28
N ILE A 366 5.42 -12.26 -18.27
CA ILE A 366 4.96 -12.10 -16.91
C ILE A 366 4.65 -10.63 -16.67
N LYS A 367 3.44 -10.31 -16.22
CA LYS A 367 3.00 -8.95 -15.89
C LYS A 367 2.55 -8.86 -14.44
N TYR A 368 2.90 -7.79 -13.74
CA TYR A 368 2.30 -7.43 -12.43
C TYR A 368 2.22 -5.93 -12.26
N GLY A 369 1.00 -5.37 -12.28
CA GLY A 369 0.81 -3.93 -12.32
C GLY A 369 1.51 -3.33 -13.54
N GLY A 370 2.46 -2.42 -13.33
CA GLY A 370 3.29 -1.86 -14.40
C GLY A 370 4.57 -2.63 -14.71
N PHE A 371 4.83 -3.78 -14.07
CA PHE A 371 6.04 -4.56 -14.28
C PHE A 371 5.87 -5.61 -15.37
N ASP A 372 6.83 -5.67 -16.30
CA ASP A 372 6.89 -6.62 -17.41
C ASP A 372 8.21 -7.42 -17.43
N PHE A 373 8.11 -8.75 -17.53
CA PHE A 373 9.25 -9.66 -17.67
C PHE A 373 9.03 -10.62 -18.84
N LEU A 374 9.99 -10.70 -19.76
CA LEU A 374 9.92 -11.57 -20.95
C LEU A 374 10.99 -12.65 -20.92
N TRP A 375 10.55 -13.88 -21.09
CA TRP A 375 11.40 -15.05 -21.27
C TRP A 375 10.95 -15.83 -22.50
N ALA A 376 11.90 -16.20 -23.37
CA ALA A 376 11.61 -16.95 -24.58
C ALA A 376 12.59 -18.11 -24.82
N SER A 377 13.19 -18.65 -23.75
CA SER A 377 14.14 -19.79 -23.84
C SER A 377 15.18 -19.51 -24.94
N ASP A 378 15.26 -20.34 -25.97
CA ASP A 378 16.27 -20.23 -27.02
C ASP A 378 15.72 -19.71 -28.35
N LEU A 379 14.60 -18.98 -28.32
CA LEU A 379 13.92 -18.53 -29.53
C LEU A 379 14.87 -17.81 -30.52
N GLY A 380 14.87 -18.27 -31.78
CA GLY A 380 15.76 -17.76 -32.82
C GLY A 380 15.43 -16.33 -33.26
N GLY A 381 16.48 -15.54 -33.48
CA GLY A 381 16.43 -14.15 -33.93
C GLY A 381 16.83 -13.94 -35.39
N GLY A 382 17.24 -15.00 -36.09
CA GLY A 382 17.72 -14.93 -37.47
C GLY A 382 18.93 -14.02 -37.68
N SER A 383 19.26 -13.79 -38.96
CA SER A 383 20.51 -13.14 -39.39
C SER A 383 20.30 -11.82 -40.12
N ALA A 384 19.08 -11.26 -40.10
CA ALA A 384 18.72 -10.06 -40.84
C ALA A 384 19.56 -8.83 -40.45
N ASP A 385 20.08 -8.79 -39.21
CA ASP A 385 20.89 -7.69 -38.70
C ASP A 385 22.41 -7.95 -38.72
N ASN A 386 22.87 -9.03 -39.38
CA ASN A 386 24.29 -9.40 -39.46
C ASN A 386 25.19 -8.23 -39.85
N ALA A 387 24.82 -7.48 -40.90
CA ALA A 387 25.63 -6.36 -41.40
C ALA A 387 25.78 -5.22 -40.37
N CYS A 388 24.89 -5.13 -39.39
CA CYS A 388 24.91 -4.13 -38.34
C CYS A 388 25.61 -4.62 -37.06
N THR A 389 25.29 -5.83 -36.62
CA THR A 389 25.66 -6.37 -35.30
C THR A 389 26.81 -7.37 -35.36
N GLY A 390 27.13 -7.88 -36.54
CA GLY A 390 28.06 -8.98 -36.75
C GLY A 390 27.51 -10.36 -36.41
N ARG A 391 26.23 -10.47 -36.01
CA ARG A 391 25.58 -11.74 -35.66
C ARG A 391 25.40 -12.64 -36.88
N SER A 392 25.83 -13.89 -36.83
CA SER A 392 25.69 -14.83 -37.94
C SER A 392 25.02 -16.13 -37.51
N THR A 393 23.88 -16.47 -38.12
CA THR A 393 23.12 -17.67 -37.79
C THR A 393 22.32 -18.18 -38.98
N SER A 394 21.94 -19.46 -38.90
CA SER A 394 20.96 -20.09 -39.79
C SER A 394 19.60 -20.33 -39.14
N GLN A 395 19.44 -19.99 -37.86
CA GLN A 395 18.17 -20.07 -37.15
C GLN A 395 17.13 -19.11 -37.74
N THR A 396 15.86 -19.44 -37.54
CA THR A 396 14.75 -18.65 -38.08
C THR A 396 14.51 -17.43 -37.20
N ASP A 397 14.13 -16.29 -37.79
CA ASP A 397 13.73 -15.11 -37.01
C ASP A 397 12.28 -15.25 -36.51
N VAL A 398 12.12 -15.89 -35.34
CA VAL A 398 10.83 -15.98 -34.64
C VAL A 398 10.67 -14.82 -33.67
N GLU A 399 11.77 -14.31 -33.11
CA GLU A 399 11.79 -13.17 -32.19
C GLU A 399 11.10 -11.94 -32.75
N THR A 400 11.44 -11.53 -33.99
CA THR A 400 10.86 -10.34 -34.62
C THR A 400 9.35 -10.48 -34.78
N ALA A 401 8.88 -11.65 -35.21
CA ALA A 401 7.46 -11.91 -35.38
C ALA A 401 6.71 -11.89 -34.04
N LEU A 402 7.27 -12.53 -33.01
CA LEU A 402 6.73 -12.56 -31.65
C LEU A 402 6.63 -11.15 -31.06
N ILE A 403 7.74 -10.40 -31.01
CA ILE A 403 7.75 -9.09 -30.36
C ILE A 403 6.87 -8.10 -31.13
N THR A 404 6.79 -8.22 -32.46
CA THR A 404 5.90 -7.39 -33.28
C THR A 404 4.44 -7.67 -32.96
N ALA A 405 4.06 -8.93 -32.74
CA ALA A 405 2.69 -9.30 -32.38
C ALA A 405 2.25 -8.66 -31.06
N ILE A 406 3.13 -8.63 -30.05
CA ILE A 406 2.80 -8.14 -28.70
C ILE A 406 3.08 -6.64 -28.47
N SER A 407 3.83 -6.00 -29.36
CA SER A 407 4.10 -4.55 -29.32
C SER A 407 2.84 -3.72 -29.66
N PRO A 408 2.81 -2.42 -29.31
CA PRO A 408 1.78 -1.49 -29.80
C PRO A 408 1.64 -1.53 -31.32
N GLY A 409 0.39 -1.65 -31.80
CA GLY A 409 0.08 -1.81 -33.22
C GLY A 409 0.23 -3.23 -33.79
N GLY A 410 0.68 -4.18 -32.97
CA GLY A 410 0.72 -5.60 -33.30
C GLY A 410 -0.64 -6.28 -33.33
N SER A 411 -0.66 -7.57 -33.67
CA SER A 411 -1.89 -8.38 -33.73
C SER A 411 -2.51 -8.67 -32.35
N THR A 412 -1.71 -8.65 -31.28
CA THR A 412 -2.19 -8.84 -29.91
C THR A 412 -1.34 -7.99 -28.95
N PRO A 413 -1.50 -6.67 -28.93
CA PRO A 413 -0.68 -5.79 -28.10
C PRO A 413 -0.82 -6.12 -26.60
N LEU A 414 0.29 -6.43 -25.93
CA LEU A 414 0.37 -6.77 -24.50
C LEU A 414 1.40 -5.94 -23.73
N ILE A 415 2.36 -5.32 -24.43
CA ILE A 415 3.37 -4.43 -23.84
C ILE A 415 3.11 -2.98 -24.26
N SER A 416 3.56 -2.03 -23.45
CA SER A 416 3.39 -0.61 -23.73
C SER A 416 4.43 -0.10 -24.75
N THR A 417 4.43 1.20 -25.05
CA THR A 417 5.51 1.84 -25.80
C THR A 417 6.81 1.97 -25.00
N GLY A 418 6.74 1.78 -23.67
CA GLY A 418 7.87 1.75 -22.75
C GLY A 418 8.77 0.54 -22.98
N GLY A 419 8.18 -0.57 -23.40
CA GLY A 419 8.87 -1.83 -23.65
C GLY A 419 8.56 -2.84 -22.56
N ILE A 420 9.61 -3.43 -22.00
CA ILE A 420 9.60 -4.47 -20.98
C ILE A 420 10.66 -4.08 -19.95
N ASP A 421 10.44 -4.33 -18.66
CA ASP A 421 11.42 -3.96 -17.64
C ASP A 421 12.64 -4.88 -17.65
N VAL A 422 12.38 -6.18 -17.72
CA VAL A 422 13.41 -7.22 -17.68
C VAL A 422 13.25 -8.21 -18.83
N LEU A 423 14.34 -8.39 -19.56
CA LEU A 423 14.44 -9.39 -20.64
C LEU A 423 15.44 -10.47 -20.27
N VAL A 424 15.11 -11.73 -20.53
CA VAL A 424 16.13 -12.79 -20.61
C VAL A 424 16.68 -12.82 -22.03
N ALA A 425 17.99 -12.64 -22.19
CA ALA A 425 18.62 -12.82 -23.49
C ALA A 425 18.47 -14.28 -23.91
N ASN A 426 17.81 -14.50 -25.04
CA ASN A 426 17.49 -15.84 -25.49
C ASN A 426 18.77 -16.62 -25.80
N HIS A 427 18.72 -17.95 -25.72
CA HIS A 427 19.82 -18.84 -26.13
C HIS A 427 21.16 -18.46 -25.49
N HIS A 428 21.12 -18.12 -24.20
CA HIS A 428 22.29 -17.81 -23.37
C HIS A 428 23.17 -16.68 -23.93
N GLY A 429 22.58 -15.76 -24.71
CA GLY A 429 23.32 -14.69 -25.39
C GLY A 429 24.08 -15.16 -26.65
N SER A 430 23.62 -16.23 -27.28
CA SER A 430 24.12 -16.73 -28.57
C SER A 430 23.83 -15.76 -29.72
N GLU A 431 24.72 -15.68 -30.71
CA GLU A 431 24.55 -14.84 -31.91
C GLU A 431 23.34 -15.24 -32.77
N SER A 432 22.70 -16.36 -32.43
CA SER A 432 21.51 -16.87 -33.07
C SER A 432 20.19 -16.22 -32.62
N SER A 433 20.19 -15.52 -31.48
CA SER A 433 19.00 -14.97 -30.82
C SER A 433 19.28 -13.59 -30.19
N THR A 434 18.28 -12.82 -29.81
CA THR A 434 18.33 -11.44 -29.30
C THR A 434 18.76 -10.45 -30.38
N ASN A 435 18.02 -10.43 -31.51
CA ASN A 435 18.30 -9.52 -32.61
C ASN A 435 17.97 -8.04 -32.28
N SER A 436 18.44 -7.13 -33.12
CA SER A 436 18.23 -5.67 -32.95
C SER A 436 16.77 -5.23 -32.99
N THR A 437 15.90 -5.88 -33.78
CA THR A 437 14.46 -5.56 -33.78
C THR A 437 13.82 -5.95 -32.45
N TYR A 438 14.19 -7.11 -31.92
CA TYR A 438 13.79 -7.59 -30.61
C TYR A 438 14.24 -6.63 -29.51
N MET A 439 15.51 -6.22 -29.48
CA MET A 439 16.02 -5.23 -28.53
C MET A 439 15.32 -3.87 -28.65
N ASN A 440 15.13 -3.36 -29.87
CA ASN A 440 14.53 -2.04 -30.09
C ASN A 440 13.05 -1.96 -29.69
N ARG A 441 12.34 -3.10 -29.70
CA ARG A 441 10.93 -3.17 -29.29
C ARG A 441 10.74 -3.54 -27.83
N THR A 442 11.59 -4.41 -27.28
CA THR A 442 11.57 -4.78 -25.85
C THR A 442 12.13 -3.69 -24.96
N ARG A 443 13.14 -2.93 -25.42
CA ARG A 443 13.73 -1.78 -24.69
C ARG A 443 14.07 -2.06 -23.21
N PRO A 444 14.66 -3.22 -22.87
CA PRO A 444 14.80 -3.65 -21.49
C PRO A 444 15.64 -2.70 -20.65
N THR A 445 15.23 -2.51 -19.40
CA THR A 445 16.07 -1.83 -18.40
C THR A 445 17.17 -2.77 -17.91
N VAL A 446 16.84 -4.05 -17.71
CA VAL A 446 17.76 -5.10 -17.28
C VAL A 446 17.68 -6.28 -18.24
N ALA A 447 18.83 -6.80 -18.67
CA ALA A 447 18.94 -8.04 -19.43
C ALA A 447 19.62 -9.11 -18.57
N LEU A 448 19.01 -10.30 -18.49
CA LEU A 448 19.56 -11.46 -17.78
C LEU A 448 20.14 -12.45 -18.78
N ILE A 449 21.26 -13.08 -18.42
CA ILE A 449 21.85 -14.18 -19.20
C ILE A 449 22.16 -15.35 -18.26
N GLY A 450 21.50 -16.49 -18.50
CA GLY A 450 21.91 -17.77 -17.92
C GLY A 450 23.11 -18.30 -18.69
N VAL A 451 24.28 -18.25 -18.10
CA VAL A 451 25.53 -18.66 -18.74
C VAL A 451 26.57 -18.99 -17.69
N GLY A 452 27.48 -19.89 -18.04
CA GLY A 452 28.57 -20.32 -17.17
C GLY A 452 29.23 -21.59 -17.68
N ALA A 453 29.77 -22.38 -16.75
CA ALA A 453 30.51 -23.60 -17.03
C ALA A 453 29.69 -24.67 -17.75
N GLY A 454 30.35 -25.48 -18.59
CA GLY A 454 29.76 -26.70 -19.15
C GLY A 454 29.34 -26.59 -20.62
N GLN A 455 29.51 -25.41 -21.25
CA GLN A 455 29.25 -25.24 -22.67
C GLN A 455 30.23 -26.04 -23.54
N SER A 456 29.83 -26.35 -24.77
CA SER A 456 30.75 -26.89 -25.78
C SER A 456 31.86 -25.89 -26.14
N SER A 457 33.03 -26.41 -26.50
CA SER A 457 34.23 -25.63 -26.88
C SER A 457 34.04 -24.62 -28.01
N ASN A 458 32.97 -24.74 -28.78
CA ASN A 458 32.76 -23.96 -29.99
C ASN A 458 31.77 -22.80 -29.83
N PHE A 459 31.05 -22.73 -28.70
CA PHE A 459 29.97 -21.74 -28.56
C PHE A 459 30.44 -20.40 -28.01
N ALA A 460 31.37 -20.36 -27.05
CA ALA A 460 31.91 -19.11 -26.51
C ALA A 460 30.81 -18.11 -26.10
N LEU A 461 29.78 -18.58 -25.37
CA LEU A 461 28.66 -17.75 -24.93
C LEU A 461 29.01 -17.06 -23.60
N PRO A 462 28.52 -15.83 -23.36
CA PRO A 462 27.68 -15.07 -24.26
C PRO A 462 28.50 -14.39 -25.36
N ARG A 463 27.89 -14.14 -26.53
CA ARG A 463 28.60 -13.60 -27.70
C ARG A 463 28.71 -12.07 -27.63
N ARG A 464 29.85 -11.53 -28.07
CA ARG A 464 30.07 -10.06 -28.23
C ARG A 464 29.04 -9.41 -29.13
N SER A 465 28.68 -10.08 -30.22
CA SER A 465 27.65 -9.62 -31.18
C SER A 465 26.25 -9.52 -30.58
N VAL A 466 26.03 -10.08 -29.38
CA VAL A 466 24.79 -9.92 -28.62
C VAL A 466 24.98 -8.94 -27.47
N VAL A 467 25.96 -9.20 -26.59
CA VAL A 467 26.14 -8.41 -25.38
C VAL A 467 26.59 -6.98 -25.71
N GLU A 468 27.70 -6.82 -26.42
CA GLU A 468 28.26 -5.49 -26.73
C GLU A 468 27.43 -4.80 -27.81
N SER A 469 27.22 -5.49 -28.94
CA SER A 469 26.55 -4.90 -30.09
C SER A 469 25.06 -4.62 -29.84
N VAL A 470 24.32 -5.55 -29.22
CA VAL A 470 22.87 -5.43 -29.05
C VAL A 470 22.48 -4.90 -27.67
N LEU A 471 22.80 -5.62 -26.59
CA LEU A 471 22.31 -5.30 -25.25
C LEU A 471 22.94 -4.02 -24.67
N LEU A 472 24.23 -3.79 -24.94
CA LEU A 472 24.93 -2.54 -24.61
C LEU A 472 24.80 -1.48 -25.70
N ALA A 473 23.94 -1.71 -26.69
CA ALA A 473 23.56 -0.75 -27.73
C ALA A 473 24.74 -0.12 -28.49
N GLN A 474 25.82 -0.87 -28.73
CA GLN A 474 26.98 -0.36 -29.46
C GLN A 474 26.82 -0.45 -30.99
N ALA A 475 25.89 -1.26 -31.50
CA ALA A 475 25.63 -1.37 -32.93
C ALA A 475 24.69 -0.27 -33.43
N PRO A 476 24.91 0.30 -34.64
CA PRO A 476 24.20 1.48 -35.11
C PRO A 476 22.70 1.27 -35.40
N CYS A 477 22.24 0.03 -35.57
CA CYS A 477 20.83 -0.29 -35.74
C CYS A 477 20.08 -0.44 -34.41
N VAL A 478 20.76 -0.40 -33.27
CA VAL A 478 20.12 -0.37 -31.96
C VAL A 478 19.86 1.08 -31.59
N THR A 479 18.59 1.45 -31.52
CA THR A 479 18.13 2.84 -31.36
C THR A 479 17.61 3.13 -29.95
N VAL A 480 17.80 2.20 -29.02
CA VAL A 480 17.31 2.27 -27.65
C VAL A 480 18.48 2.30 -26.66
N PRO A 481 18.28 2.81 -25.43
CA PRO A 481 19.35 2.83 -24.43
C PRO A 481 19.89 1.43 -24.13
N PRO A 482 21.17 1.33 -23.69
CA PRO A 482 21.74 0.06 -23.25
C PRO A 482 21.01 -0.47 -22.00
N ALA A 483 20.89 -1.79 -21.91
CA ALA A 483 20.41 -2.48 -20.73
C ALA A 483 21.52 -2.64 -19.69
N VAL A 484 21.15 -2.81 -18.42
CA VAL A 484 22.05 -3.39 -17.43
C VAL A 484 22.12 -4.89 -17.66
N VAL A 485 23.27 -5.39 -18.12
CA VAL A 485 23.46 -6.82 -18.43
C VAL A 485 23.98 -7.55 -17.18
N LEU A 486 23.20 -8.49 -16.67
CA LEU A 486 23.54 -9.35 -15.54
C LEU A 486 23.62 -10.80 -16.01
N GLN A 487 24.69 -11.48 -15.65
CA GLN A 487 24.97 -12.86 -16.04
C GLN A 487 25.08 -13.72 -14.79
N THR A 488 24.65 -14.99 -14.87
CA THR A 488 24.83 -15.91 -13.74
C THR A 488 26.31 -16.16 -13.46
N GLU A 489 27.12 -16.37 -14.49
CA GLU A 489 28.58 -16.50 -14.40
C GLU A 489 29.24 -15.86 -15.62
N GLU A 490 30.57 -15.82 -15.61
CA GLU A 490 31.34 -15.57 -16.82
C GLU A 490 31.26 -16.81 -17.74
N GLY A 491 31.07 -16.58 -19.03
CA GLY A 491 30.95 -17.65 -20.00
C GLY A 491 32.18 -18.57 -20.12
N SER A 492 31.97 -19.90 -20.16
CA SER A 492 33.04 -20.87 -20.39
C SER A 492 32.60 -22.04 -21.27
N PRO A 493 33.42 -22.42 -22.26
CA PRO A 493 34.79 -21.96 -22.48
C PRO A 493 34.86 -20.58 -23.12
N THR A 494 35.94 -19.85 -22.81
CA THR A 494 36.19 -18.53 -23.36
C THR A 494 36.82 -18.61 -24.74
N GLY A 495 36.45 -17.69 -25.62
CA GLY A 495 37.00 -17.59 -26.97
C GLY A 495 36.98 -16.16 -27.48
N PRO A 496 37.55 -15.88 -28.67
CA PRO A 496 37.60 -14.53 -29.23
C PRO A 496 36.23 -13.88 -29.43
N GLN A 497 35.18 -14.70 -29.54
CA GLN A 497 33.80 -14.27 -29.73
C GLN A 497 33.00 -14.16 -28.43
N ALA A 498 33.55 -14.62 -27.30
CA ALA A 498 32.95 -14.46 -25.98
C ALA A 498 33.04 -13.01 -25.53
N SER A 499 31.95 -12.50 -24.95
CA SER A 499 31.90 -11.21 -24.28
C SER A 499 32.12 -11.39 -22.79
N PHE A 500 32.91 -10.47 -22.26
CA PHE A 500 33.11 -10.27 -20.83
C PHE A 500 32.47 -8.97 -20.34
N ALA A 501 31.67 -8.33 -21.21
CA ALA A 501 30.95 -7.13 -20.86
C ALA A 501 29.67 -7.48 -20.09
N GLY A 502 29.21 -6.61 -19.21
CA GLY A 502 28.16 -6.91 -18.24
C GLY A 502 28.74 -7.32 -16.89
N PHE A 503 27.93 -7.97 -16.04
CA PHE A 503 28.34 -8.30 -14.67
C PHE A 503 27.98 -9.73 -14.31
N SER A 504 28.98 -10.51 -13.89
CA SER A 504 28.80 -11.87 -13.35
C SER A 504 28.38 -11.83 -11.89
N VAL A 505 27.18 -12.33 -11.57
CA VAL A 505 26.54 -12.07 -10.26
C VAL A 505 26.01 -13.29 -9.51
N GLY A 506 26.04 -14.48 -10.10
CA GLY A 506 25.48 -15.71 -9.51
C GLY A 506 23.98 -15.79 -9.72
N ASP A 507 23.25 -16.38 -8.76
CA ASP A 507 21.78 -16.40 -8.82
C ASP A 507 21.24 -14.98 -8.75
N ILE A 508 20.28 -14.63 -9.61
CA ILE A 508 19.69 -13.28 -9.70
C ILE A 508 18.25 -13.35 -9.23
N ARG A 509 17.87 -12.49 -8.29
CA ARG A 509 16.49 -12.36 -7.80
C ARG A 509 15.95 -10.97 -8.13
N ILE A 510 14.80 -10.95 -8.80
CA ILE A 510 13.98 -9.78 -9.02
C ILE A 510 12.80 -9.82 -8.06
N THR A 511 12.44 -8.68 -7.50
CA THR A 511 11.32 -8.53 -6.58
C THR A 511 10.56 -7.24 -6.88
N THR A 512 9.24 -7.31 -7.02
CA THR A 512 8.41 -6.13 -7.28
C THR A 512 7.02 -6.28 -6.67
N ASP A 513 6.44 -5.15 -6.25
CA ASP A 513 5.04 -5.03 -5.84
C ASP A 513 4.11 -4.61 -6.99
N GLY A 514 4.69 -4.43 -8.19
CA GLY A 514 4.00 -4.02 -9.42
C GLY A 514 3.62 -2.54 -9.52
N ARG A 515 4.05 -1.68 -8.59
CA ARG A 515 3.57 -0.29 -8.51
C ARG A 515 4.57 0.76 -8.95
N SER A 516 5.74 0.80 -8.32
CA SER A 516 6.71 1.90 -8.52
C SER A 516 8.02 1.45 -9.14
N GLY A 517 8.43 0.21 -8.88
CA GLY A 517 9.73 -0.28 -9.30
C GLY A 517 9.92 -1.77 -9.04
N PHE A 518 11.10 -2.25 -9.39
CA PHE A 518 11.57 -3.59 -9.07
C PHE A 518 12.99 -3.53 -8.54
N THR A 519 13.30 -4.41 -7.59
CA THR A 519 14.64 -4.56 -7.02
C THR A 519 15.30 -5.79 -7.61
N VAL A 520 16.56 -5.66 -8.03
CA VAL A 520 17.42 -6.76 -8.44
C VAL A 520 18.47 -6.98 -7.35
N ALA A 521 18.61 -8.23 -6.90
CA ALA A 521 19.63 -8.69 -5.98
C ALA A 521 20.32 -9.92 -6.55
N ALA A 522 21.50 -10.28 -6.04
CA ALA A 522 22.20 -11.47 -6.49
C ALA A 522 22.91 -12.20 -5.34
N SER A 523 23.12 -13.51 -5.49
CA SER A 523 23.70 -14.37 -4.45
C SER A 523 25.23 -14.28 -4.36
N GLY A 524 25.88 -13.88 -5.45
CA GLY A 524 27.34 -13.85 -5.58
C GLY A 524 28.01 -15.23 -5.68
N ARG A 525 27.22 -16.30 -5.84
CA ARG A 525 27.74 -17.65 -6.10
C ARG A 525 28.09 -17.78 -7.58
N VAL A 526 29.33 -17.43 -7.91
CA VAL A 526 29.92 -17.62 -9.24
C VAL A 526 31.00 -18.69 -9.16
N SER A 527 30.93 -19.69 -10.03
CA SER A 527 32.01 -20.68 -10.19
C SER A 527 33.02 -20.25 -11.27
N GLN A 528 32.65 -19.27 -12.10
CA GLN A 528 33.46 -18.69 -13.16
C GLN A 528 33.32 -17.18 -13.22
N GLY A 529 34.47 -16.51 -13.38
CA GLY A 529 34.60 -15.07 -13.30
C GLY A 529 34.56 -14.50 -11.88
N PRO A 530 34.93 -13.22 -11.71
CA PRO A 530 34.77 -12.52 -10.44
C PRO A 530 33.29 -12.26 -10.16
N PHE A 531 32.92 -12.18 -8.88
CA PHE A 531 31.62 -11.61 -8.52
C PHE A 531 31.65 -10.09 -8.70
N GLU A 532 30.77 -9.57 -9.55
CA GLU A 532 30.76 -8.16 -9.95
C GLU A 532 29.49 -7.43 -9.47
N GLY A 533 28.73 -8.01 -8.53
CA GLY A 533 27.48 -7.41 -8.06
C GLY A 533 27.66 -6.02 -7.43
N ALA A 534 28.78 -5.76 -6.77
CA ALA A 534 29.09 -4.43 -6.25
C ALA A 534 29.32 -3.41 -7.38
N LEU A 535 29.97 -3.82 -8.47
CA LEU A 535 30.17 -2.97 -9.66
C LEU A 535 28.85 -2.72 -10.39
N ALA A 536 27.95 -3.70 -10.40
CA ALA A 536 26.57 -3.56 -10.88
C ALA A 536 25.68 -2.71 -9.95
N GLY A 537 26.15 -2.39 -8.73
CA GLY A 537 25.40 -1.64 -7.72
C GLY A 537 24.30 -2.46 -7.04
N LEU A 538 24.43 -3.79 -6.96
CA LEU A 538 23.42 -4.67 -6.39
C LEU A 538 23.50 -4.73 -4.84
N PRO A 539 22.34 -4.81 -4.14
CA PRO A 539 21.00 -4.77 -4.71
C PRO A 539 20.62 -3.37 -5.23
N ARG A 540 19.99 -3.32 -6.40
CA ARG A 540 19.61 -2.08 -7.09
C ARG A 540 18.11 -2.04 -7.35
N THR A 541 17.49 -0.89 -7.15
CA THR A 541 16.09 -0.66 -7.51
C THR A 541 15.99 0.16 -8.80
N PHE A 542 15.11 -0.27 -9.68
CA PHE A 542 14.77 0.37 -10.94
C PHE A 542 13.30 0.81 -10.90
N LEU A 543 12.98 1.92 -11.58
CA LEU A 543 11.60 2.36 -11.74
C LEU A 543 10.95 1.61 -12.89
N LEU A 544 9.65 1.35 -12.80
CA LEU A 544 8.87 0.76 -13.91
C LEU A 544 8.76 1.77 -15.04
N ASP A 545 8.83 1.28 -16.28
CA ASP A 545 8.66 2.12 -17.47
C ASP A 545 7.24 2.72 -17.59
N ASP A 546 6.25 1.99 -17.08
CA ASP A 546 4.83 2.35 -17.03
C ASP A 546 4.38 2.91 -15.67
N ALA A 547 5.30 3.16 -14.73
CA ALA A 547 4.95 3.80 -13.46
C ALA A 547 4.23 5.12 -13.75
N MET A 548 3.02 5.31 -13.21
CA MET A 548 2.26 6.55 -13.35
C MET A 548 3.11 7.73 -12.87
N GLN A 549 3.81 8.38 -13.79
CA GLN A 549 4.51 9.62 -13.49
C GLN A 549 3.45 10.68 -13.22
N PRO A 550 3.51 11.41 -12.10
CA PRO A 550 2.84 12.69 -12.01
C PRO A 550 3.30 13.52 -13.21
N SER A 551 2.35 14.01 -14.00
CA SER A 551 2.55 14.74 -15.25
C SER A 551 3.86 15.55 -15.31
N GLY A 552 4.79 15.15 -16.20
CA GLY A 552 5.81 16.08 -16.73
C GLY A 552 7.30 15.78 -16.52
N VAL A 553 7.72 14.62 -16.01
CA VAL A 553 9.16 14.33 -15.87
C VAL A 553 9.63 13.32 -16.92
N ALA A 554 10.41 13.79 -17.89
CA ALA A 554 11.14 12.95 -18.83
C ALA A 554 12.22 12.12 -18.11
N ARG A 555 12.53 10.92 -18.64
CA ARG A 555 13.57 10.00 -18.16
C ARG A 555 14.90 10.76 -17.93
N ALA A 556 15.20 11.10 -16.67
CA ALA A 556 16.55 11.46 -16.27
C ALA A 556 17.31 10.16 -16.00
N LEU A 557 18.12 9.77 -16.98
CA LEU A 557 19.18 8.79 -16.84
C LEU A 557 20.08 9.24 -15.67
N MET A 558 19.95 8.66 -14.48
CA MET A 558 21.04 8.69 -13.50
C MET A 558 22.08 7.65 -13.93
N VAL A 559 22.84 8.01 -14.96
CA VAL A 559 24.20 7.49 -15.13
C VAL A 559 25.04 8.26 -14.13
N ALA A 560 25.39 7.62 -13.01
CA ALA A 560 26.51 8.08 -12.23
C ALA A 560 27.75 7.93 -13.13
N SER A 561 28.24 9.06 -13.62
CA SER A 561 29.53 9.16 -14.26
C SER A 561 30.61 8.70 -13.27
N ASN A 562 31.16 7.51 -13.48
CA ASN A 562 32.54 7.26 -13.13
C ASN A 562 33.27 6.94 -14.43
N GLY A 563 34.05 7.93 -14.88
CA GLY A 563 35.01 7.76 -15.96
C GLY A 563 36.01 6.70 -15.56
N GLY A 564 35.79 5.49 -16.05
CA GLY A 564 36.81 4.51 -16.34
C GLY A 564 36.59 4.15 -17.79
N HIS A 565 37.64 4.27 -18.60
CA HIS A 565 37.64 3.73 -19.94
C HIS A 565 37.28 2.23 -19.87
N TRP A 566 36.26 1.85 -20.63
CA TRP A 566 35.87 0.47 -20.91
C TRP A 566 36.72 -0.09 -22.04
#